data_AF-A0AAE0B889-F1
#
_entry.id   AF-A0AAE0B889-F1
#
_cell.length_a   1.000
_cell.length_b   1.000
_cell.length_c   1.000
_cell.angle_alpha   90.00
_cell.angle_beta   90.00
_cell.angle_gamma   90.00
#
_symmetry.space_group_name_H-M   'P 1'
#
loop_
_entity.id
_entity.type
_entity.pdbx_description
1 polymer ?
#
loop_
_entity_poly.entity_id
_entity_poly.type
_entity_poly.pdbx_seq_one_letter_code
_entity_poly.pdbx_strand_id
1 'polypeptide(L)'
;MYKVLAKVLDNRFRNIMKSIIGESQMAFVKNRQKSDSLVIAEDIVHSWKSDKEGGLLVKLDFEKTYNSVDHGFLDSMMEEMGFGSK
;
A
#
# COMPACT_ATOMS: atom_id res chain seq x y z
N MET A 1 -20.07 14.46 -11.52
CA MET A 1 -20.67 13.69 -10.42
C MET A 1 -19.73 12.60 -9.86
N TYR A 2 -19.35 11.58 -10.64
CA TYR A 2 -18.50 10.46 -10.18
C TYR A 2 -17.20 10.88 -9.46
N LYS A 3 -16.40 11.79 -10.04
CA LYS A 3 -15.14 12.24 -9.43
C LYS A 3 -15.34 12.90 -8.05
N VAL A 4 -16.49 13.55 -7.84
CA VAL A 4 -16.84 14.18 -6.55
C VAL A 4 -17.15 13.10 -5.52
N LEU A 5 -17.97 12.11 -5.88
CA LEU A 5 -18.27 10.97 -5.01
C LEU A 5 -17.00 10.18 -4.65
N ALA A 6 -16.15 9.89 -5.64
CA ALA A 6 -14.86 9.24 -5.43
C ALA A 6 -13.97 10.04 -4.46
N LYS A 7 -13.98 11.38 -4.56
CA LYS A 7 -13.19 12.23 -3.66
C LYS A 7 -13.73 12.23 -2.23
N VAL A 8 -15.06 12.19 -2.05
CA VAL A 8 -15.69 12.05 -0.74
C VAL A 8 -15.29 10.72 -0.09
N LEU A 9 -15.33 9.63 -0.85
CA LEU A 9 -14.89 8.31 -0.38
C LEU A 9 -13.41 8.30 -0.02
N ASP A 10 -12.51 8.82 -0.88
CA ASP A 10 -11.07 8.95 -0.60
C ASP A 10 -10.82 9.69 0.71
N ASN A 11 -11.51 10.81 0.95
CA ASN A 11 -11.35 11.58 2.18
C ASN A 11 -11.78 10.79 3.43
N ARG A 12 -12.85 9.97 3.33
CA ARG A 12 -13.29 9.11 4.43
C ARG A 12 -12.27 8.00 4.70
N PHE A 13 -11.82 7.30 3.65
CA PHE A 13 -10.83 6.22 3.78
C PHE A 13 -9.49 6.73 4.29
N ARG A 14 -9.06 7.92 3.90
CA ARG A 14 -7.77 8.48 4.32
C ARG A 14 -7.57 8.55 5.84
N ASN A 15 -8.64 8.73 6.60
CA ASN A 15 -8.57 8.83 8.07
C ASN A 15 -8.28 7.48 8.75
N ILE A 16 -8.64 6.38 8.09
CA ILE A 16 -8.55 5.01 8.61
C ILE A 16 -7.48 4.18 7.91
N MET A 17 -7.05 4.58 6.71
CA MET A 17 -6.00 3.88 5.96
C MET A 17 -4.74 3.64 6.80
N LYS A 18 -4.37 4.59 7.67
CA LYS A 18 -3.18 4.47 8.54
C LYS A 18 -3.26 3.32 9.55
N SER A 19 -4.45 2.91 9.98
CA SER A 19 -4.60 1.77 10.92
C SER A 19 -4.67 0.43 10.19
N ILE A 20 -4.87 0.45 8.88
CA ILE A 20 -5.02 -0.74 8.04
C ILE A 20 -3.69 -1.13 7.41
N ILE A 21 -2.95 -0.15 6.90
CA ILE A 21 -1.74 -0.41 6.12
C ILE A 21 -0.50 -0.38 7.01
N GLY A 22 0.43 -1.28 6.74
CA GLY A 22 1.72 -1.33 7.43
C GLY A 22 2.54 -0.07 7.23
N GLU A 23 3.50 0.16 8.13
CA GLU A 23 4.40 1.31 8.05
C GLU A 23 5.26 1.29 6.79
N SER A 24 5.61 0.11 6.28
CA SER A 24 6.42 -0.08 5.06
C SER A 24 5.69 0.27 3.75
N GLN A 25 4.37 0.49 3.76
CA GLN A 25 3.62 0.86 2.55
C GLN A 25 3.81 2.35 2.22
N MET A 26 4.70 2.65 1.28
CA MET A 26 5.08 4.03 0.94
C MET A 26 4.19 4.68 -0.14
N ALA A 27 3.65 3.90 -1.07
CA ALA A 27 2.91 4.44 -2.21
C ALA A 27 1.43 4.72 -1.87
N PHE A 28 0.88 5.79 -2.47
CA PHE A 28 -0.54 6.18 -2.36
C PHE A 28 -1.03 6.54 -0.94
N VAL A 29 -0.12 6.78 0.00
CA VAL A 29 -0.44 7.21 1.36
C VAL A 29 -0.09 8.69 1.53
N LYS A 30 -1.01 9.48 2.10
CA LYS A 30 -0.71 10.89 2.39
C LYS A 30 0.47 10.98 3.36
N ASN A 31 1.45 11.82 3.04
CA ASN A 31 2.68 12.05 3.82
C ASN A 31 3.67 10.87 3.85
N ARG A 32 3.55 9.89 2.93
CA ARG A 32 4.64 8.95 2.60
C ARG A 32 5.01 9.17 1.14
N GLN A 33 6.28 9.36 0.86
CA GLN A 33 6.75 9.64 -0.50
C GLN A 33 7.39 8.40 -1.12
N LYS A 34 7.34 8.31 -2.46
CA LYS A 34 8.00 7.23 -3.20
C LYS A 34 9.52 7.23 -3.02
N SER A 35 10.11 8.40 -2.78
CA SER A 35 11.52 8.53 -2.42
C SER A 35 11.86 7.73 -1.16
N ASP A 36 10.95 7.69 -0.19
CA ASP A 36 11.18 7.05 1.10
C ASP A 36 11.37 5.54 0.92
N SER A 37 10.64 4.90 0.01
CA SER A 37 10.85 3.48 -0.33
C SER A 37 12.19 3.20 -1.02
N LEU A 38 12.71 4.15 -1.81
CA LEU A 38 14.01 3.98 -2.46
C LEU A 38 15.14 4.09 -1.43
N VAL A 39 15.08 5.10 -0.56
CA VAL A 39 16.05 5.29 0.52
C VAL A 39 16.09 4.07 1.43
N ILE A 40 14.93 3.54 1.85
CA ILE A 40 14.87 2.31 2.67
C ILE A 40 15.54 1.13 1.96
N ALA A 41 15.32 0.96 0.66
CA ALA A 41 15.95 -0.12 -0.10
C ALA A 41 17.47 0.06 -0.21
N GLU A 42 17.93 1.29 -0.43
CA GLU A 42 19.37 1.63 -0.45
C GLU A 42 20.02 1.38 0.91
N ASP A 43 19.35 1.75 2.00
CA ASP A 43 19.82 1.52 3.37
C ASP A 43 19.95 0.01 3.69
N ILE A 44 18.96 -0.80 3.29
CA ILE A 44 19.02 -2.26 3.45
C ILE A 44 20.23 -2.85 2.70
N VAL A 45 20.42 -2.45 1.44
CA VAL A 45 21.56 -2.91 0.62
C VAL A 45 22.89 -2.42 1.21
N HIS A 46 22.92 -1.21 1.77
CA HIS A 46 24.10 -0.66 2.42
C HIS A 46 24.46 -1.43 3.70
N SER A 47 23.46 -1.76 4.53
CA SER A 47 23.65 -2.56 5.75
C SER A 47 24.26 -3.92 5.41
N TRP A 48 23.70 -4.65 4.45
CA TRP A 48 24.25 -5.95 4.01
C TRP A 48 25.72 -5.86 3.59
N LYS A 49 26.08 -4.80 2.85
CA LYS A 49 27.48 -4.56 2.45
C LYS A 49 28.39 -4.27 3.64
N SER A 50 27.92 -3.46 4.60
CA SER A 50 28.68 -3.12 5.82
C SER A 50 28.92 -4.36 6.69
N ASP A 51 27.88 -5.17 6.87
CA ASP A 51 27.89 -6.33 7.75
C ASP A 51 28.53 -7.57 7.10
N LYS A 52 28.92 -7.46 5.82
CA LYS A 52 29.44 -8.55 4.97
C LYS A 52 28.47 -9.74 4.90
N GLU A 53 27.18 -9.45 5.03
CA GLU A 53 26.11 -10.43 4.89
C GLU A 53 25.57 -10.41 3.45
N GLY A 54 25.23 -11.59 2.93
CA GLY A 54 24.47 -11.70 1.69
C GLY A 54 22.99 -11.43 1.95
N GLY A 55 22.30 -10.85 0.97
CA GLY A 55 20.85 -10.64 1.03
C GLY A 55 20.17 -10.88 -0.31
N LEU A 56 18.86 -11.16 -0.25
CA LEU A 56 18.01 -11.36 -1.42
C LEU A 56 16.97 -10.25 -1.47
N LEU A 57 16.96 -9.49 -2.56
CA LEU A 57 15.90 -8.53 -2.85
C LEU A 57 14.91 -9.15 -3.85
N VAL A 58 13.66 -9.31 -3.42
CA VAL A 58 12.58 -9.80 -4.29
C VAL A 58 11.70 -8.62 -4.70
N LYS A 59 11.64 -8.36 -6.00
CA LYS A 59 10.71 -7.38 -6.58
C LYS A 59 9.50 -8.12 -7.15
N LEU A 60 8.33 -7.86 -6.58
CA LEU A 60 7.05 -8.35 -7.09
C LEU A 60 6.32 -7.20 -7.79
N ASP A 61 5.82 -7.46 -8.99
CA ASP A 61 5.01 -6.52 -9.77
C ASP A 61 3.78 -7.26 -10.30
N PHE A 62 2.63 -6.59 -10.30
CA PHE A 62 1.36 -7.16 -10.71
C PHE A 62 0.92 -6.52 -12.03
N GLU A 63 0.69 -7.34 -13.06
CA GLU A 63 0.20 -6.84 -14.34
C GLU A 63 -1.24 -6.32 -14.20
N LYS A 64 -1.48 -5.06 -14.58
CA LYS A 64 -2.82 -4.45 -14.64
C LYS A 64 -3.66 -4.66 -13.38
N THR A 65 -3.10 -4.35 -12.21
CA THR A 65 -3.73 -4.51 -10.89
C THR A 65 -5.20 -4.11 -10.84
N TYR A 66 -5.57 -2.96 -11.40
CA TYR A 66 -6.97 -2.50 -11.37
C TYR A 66 -7.93 -3.34 -12.23
N ASN A 67 -7.41 -4.08 -13.22
CA ASN A 67 -8.22 -4.94 -14.09
C ASN A 67 -8.28 -6.39 -13.58
N SER A 68 -7.32 -6.79 -12.73
CA SER A 68 -7.19 -8.15 -12.23
C SER A 68 -7.72 -8.35 -10.82
N VAL A 69 -8.18 -7.29 -10.15
CA VAL A 69 -8.78 -7.39 -8.82
C VAL A 69 -10.14 -8.07 -8.92
N ASP A 70 -10.31 -9.15 -8.16
CA ASP A 70 -11.62 -9.77 -7.97
C ASP A 70 -12.48 -8.90 -7.05
N HIS A 71 -13.62 -8.46 -7.56
CA HIS A 71 -14.53 -7.58 -6.82
C HIS A 71 -15.21 -8.31 -5.65
N GLY A 72 -15.49 -9.61 -5.78
CA GLY A 72 -16.09 -10.40 -4.70
C GLY A 72 -15.15 -10.49 -3.49
N PHE A 73 -13.87 -10.77 -3.73
CA PHE A 73 -12.83 -10.75 -2.71
C PHE A 73 -12.68 -9.36 -2.07
N LEU A 74 -12.71 -8.29 -2.88
CA LEU A 74 -12.63 -6.92 -2.36
C LEU A 74 -13.80 -6.61 -1.43
N ASP A 75 -15.02 -7.02 -1.80
CA ASP A 75 -16.22 -6.83 -0.98
C ASP A 75 -16.13 -7.61 0.34
N SER A 76 -15.75 -8.88 0.30
CA SER A 76 -15.53 -9.68 1.53
C SER A 76 -14.45 -9.09 2.43
N MET A 77 -13.34 -8.60 1.86
CA MET A 77 -12.30 -7.92 2.63
C MET A 77 -12.82 -6.63 3.28
N MET A 78 -13.60 -5.84 2.56
CA MET A 78 -14.21 -4.62 3.11
C MET A 78 -15.20 -4.94 4.24
N GLU A 79 -15.95 -6.04 4.15
CA GLU A 79 -16.83 -6.52 5.23
C GLU A 79 -16.03 -6.87 6.50
N GLU A 80 -14.97 -7.67 6.37
CA GLU A 80 -14.09 -8.05 7.49
C GLU A 80 -13.40 -6.84 8.14
N MET A 81 -13.08 -5.81 7.35
CA MET A 81 -12.51 -4.56 7.84
C MET A 81 -13.54 -3.63 8.51
N GLY A 82 -14.82 -4.01 8.52
CA GLY A 82 -15.91 -3.22 9.10
C GLY A 82 -16.42 -2.09 8.20
N PHE A 83 -16.15 -2.13 6.88
CA PHE A 83 -16.72 -1.23 5.87
C PHE A 83 -18.00 -1.75 5.23
N GLY A 84 -18.29 -3.04 5.43
CA GLY A 84 -19.52 -3.69 5.01
C GLY A 84 -20.78 -3.11 5.66
N SER A 85 -21.91 -3.70 5.30
CA SER A 85 -23.18 -3.35 5.93
C SER A 85 -23.13 -3.64 7.44
N LYS A 86 -23.76 -2.76 8.21
CA LYS A 86 -24.00 -2.96 9.64
C LYS A 86 -25.29 -3.72 9.84
#